data_AF-A0A521Y1B9-F1
#
_entry.id   AF-A0A521Y1B9-F1
#
_cell.length_a   1.000
_cell.length_b   1.000
_cell.length_c   1.000
_cell.angle_alpha   90.00
_cell.angle_beta   90.00
_cell.angle_gamma   90.00
#
_symmetry.space_group_name_H-M   'P 1'
#
loop_
_entity.id
_entity.type
_entity.pdbx_description
1 polymer ?
#
loop_
_entity_poly.entity_id
_entity_poly.type
_entity_poly.pdbx_seq_one_letter_code
_entity_poly.pdbx_strand_id
1 'polypeptide(L)'
;MPPLAPKLRAAAIQRGVLDPAARLDVAEAVRIVRDLPYARASDRRPETVIEEWRGTCSGKHYLLAQVLEELGAGVMVIHATHHFTPENSPWLPADLLEEARRAPVPDVHTFLRVQLDAMNDEWFTVDVTWPLGAKALGLPVNEGFDHKNDHRIAADIEEIIHVDEEDDPQEVKEALLHAFVGDEAARRDAFIERLSAWLGEQLARA
;
A
#
# COMPACT_ATOMS: atom_id res chain seq x y z
N MET A 1 -13.65 -17.65 -4.45
CA MET A 1 -13.87 -16.58 -3.45
C MET A 1 -14.90 -15.61 -4.04
N PRO A 2 -15.69 -14.87 -3.24
CA PRO A 2 -16.59 -13.85 -3.78
C PRO A 2 -15.79 -12.73 -4.47
N PRO A 3 -16.31 -12.13 -5.56
CA PRO A 3 -15.57 -11.11 -6.30
C PRO A 3 -15.41 -9.83 -5.47
N LEU A 4 -14.20 -9.29 -5.42
CA LEU A 4 -13.82 -8.12 -4.63
C LEU A 4 -14.11 -6.80 -5.34
N ALA A 5 -14.02 -6.72 -6.67
CA ALA A 5 -14.30 -5.49 -7.40
C ALA A 5 -15.75 -4.99 -7.17
N PRO A 6 -16.80 -5.83 -7.23
CA PRO A 6 -18.15 -5.42 -6.82
C PRO A 6 -18.26 -5.04 -5.35
N LYS A 7 -17.53 -5.71 -4.45
CA LYS A 7 -17.54 -5.43 -3.01
C LYS A 7 -16.89 -4.07 -2.70
N LEU A 8 -15.74 -3.78 -3.30
CA LEU A 8 -15.05 -2.50 -3.20
C LEU A 8 -15.94 -1.38 -3.74
N ARG A 9 -16.54 -1.57 -4.92
CA ARG A 9 -17.48 -0.60 -5.52
C ARG A 9 -18.64 -0.29 -4.59
N ALA A 10 -19.29 -1.31 -4.03
CA ALA A 10 -20.41 -1.13 -3.12
C ALA A 10 -20.00 -0.38 -1.84
N ALA A 11 -18.86 -0.75 -1.24
CA ALA A 11 -18.33 -0.09 -0.05
C ALA A 11 -17.94 1.37 -0.30
N ALA A 12 -17.36 1.67 -1.47
CA ALA A 12 -17.02 3.02 -1.89
C ALA A 12 -18.26 3.90 -2.10
N ILE A 13 -19.32 3.36 -2.73
CA ILE A 13 -20.61 4.06 -2.89
C ILE A 13 -21.25 4.33 -1.54
N GLN A 14 -21.30 3.33 -0.66
CA GLN A 14 -21.89 3.47 0.68
C GLN A 14 -21.20 4.58 1.50
N ARG A 15 -19.90 4.79 1.29
CA ARG A 15 -19.09 5.79 1.98
C ARG A 15 -19.01 7.14 1.23
N GLY A 16 -19.70 7.27 0.09
CA GLY A 16 -19.69 8.50 -0.71
C GLY A 16 -18.38 8.78 -1.44
N VAL A 17 -17.50 7.78 -1.58
CA VAL A 17 -16.20 7.89 -2.26
C VAL A 17 -16.33 7.69 -3.77
N LEU A 18 -17.38 7.01 -4.21
CA LEU A 18 -17.69 6.74 -5.61
C LEU A 18 -19.16 7.08 -5.91
N ASP A 19 -19.41 7.77 -7.02
CA ASP A 19 -20.77 8.04 -7.50
C ASP A 19 -21.50 6.71 -7.82
N PRO A 20 -22.75 6.50 -7.37
CA PRO A 20 -23.53 5.32 -7.71
C PRO A 20 -23.64 5.01 -9.22
N ALA A 21 -23.58 6.03 -10.08
CA ALA A 21 -23.61 5.91 -11.53
C ALA A 21 -22.24 5.58 -12.14
N ALA A 22 -21.14 5.79 -11.41
CA ALA A 22 -19.80 5.49 -11.90
C ALA A 22 -19.54 3.98 -11.96
N ARG A 23 -18.80 3.57 -13.00
CA ARG A 23 -18.25 2.21 -13.11
C ARG A 23 -16.94 2.15 -12.32
N LEU A 24 -16.66 1.01 -11.71
CA LEU A 24 -15.32 0.73 -11.21
C LEU A 24 -14.45 0.26 -12.39
N ASP A 25 -13.53 1.11 -12.81
CA ASP A 25 -12.44 0.75 -13.72
C ASP A 25 -11.10 0.74 -12.96
N VAL A 26 -10.01 0.50 -13.67
CA VAL A 26 -8.65 0.42 -13.09
C VAL A 26 -8.27 1.72 -12.40
N ALA A 27 -8.53 2.87 -13.02
CA ALA A 27 -8.15 4.16 -12.46
C ALA A 27 -8.94 4.47 -11.18
N GLU A 28 -10.24 4.17 -11.18
CA GLU A 28 -11.08 4.31 -9.99
C GLU A 28 -10.67 3.33 -8.88
N ALA A 29 -10.31 2.09 -9.20
CA ALA A 29 -9.81 1.13 -8.22
C ALA A 29 -8.51 1.61 -7.55
N VAL A 30 -7.54 2.06 -8.35
CA VAL A 30 -6.27 2.64 -7.85
C VAL A 30 -6.54 3.85 -6.95
N ARG A 31 -7.41 4.77 -7.39
CA ARG A 31 -7.77 5.97 -6.64
C ARG A 31 -8.41 5.63 -5.29
N ILE A 32 -9.41 4.75 -5.29
CA ILE A 32 -10.15 4.35 -4.09
C ILE A 32 -9.21 3.66 -3.10
N VAL A 33 -8.41 2.70 -3.56
CA VAL A 33 -7.52 1.92 -2.67
C VAL A 33 -6.38 2.81 -2.11
N ARG A 34 -5.84 3.73 -2.90
CA ARG A 34 -4.86 4.73 -2.43
C ARG A 34 -5.40 5.52 -1.25
N ASP A 35 -6.62 6.04 -1.40
CA ASP A 35 -7.23 6.94 -0.44
C ASP A 35 -7.83 6.24 0.78
N LEU A 36 -7.74 4.91 0.87
CA LEU A 36 -7.98 4.22 2.14
C LEU A 36 -7.03 4.78 3.22
N PRO A 37 -7.50 5.00 4.46
CA PRO A 37 -6.63 5.31 5.59
C PRO A 37 -5.46 4.32 5.69
N TYR A 38 -4.25 4.86 5.83
CA TYR A 38 -3.07 4.05 6.16
C TYR A 38 -3.12 3.69 7.64
N ALA A 39 -3.63 2.51 7.93
CA ALA A 39 -3.72 1.96 9.29
C ALA A 39 -3.83 0.44 9.24
N ARG A 40 -3.45 -0.25 10.32
CA ARG A 40 -3.67 -1.70 10.42
C ARG A 40 -5.16 -2.00 10.49
N ALA A 41 -5.62 -2.87 9.60
CA ALA A 41 -6.84 -3.63 9.80
C ALA A 41 -6.57 -4.82 10.73
N SER A 42 -7.62 -5.53 11.16
CA SER A 42 -7.45 -6.71 12.03
C SER A 42 -6.62 -7.82 11.39
N ASP A 43 -6.63 -7.91 10.06
CA ASP A 43 -5.70 -8.71 9.26
C ASP A 43 -5.46 -8.05 7.88
N ARG A 44 -4.71 -8.72 7.00
CA ARG A 44 -4.32 -8.18 5.68
C ARG A 44 -5.16 -8.73 4.53
N ARG A 45 -6.21 -9.52 4.81
CA ARG A 45 -7.06 -10.08 3.77
C ARG A 45 -7.84 -8.95 3.07
N PRO A 46 -7.95 -8.97 1.73
CA PRO A 46 -8.67 -7.94 0.99
C PRO A 46 -10.09 -7.66 1.50
N GLU A 47 -10.81 -8.70 1.91
CA GLU A 47 -12.16 -8.57 2.46
C GLU A 47 -12.19 -7.71 3.72
N THR A 48 -11.25 -7.95 4.63
CA THR A 48 -11.09 -7.22 5.89
C THR A 48 -10.72 -5.76 5.61
N VAL A 49 -9.83 -5.51 4.65
CA VAL A 49 -9.43 -4.15 4.23
C VAL A 49 -10.62 -3.36 3.70
N ILE A 50 -11.53 -3.98 2.93
CA ILE A 50 -12.76 -3.35 2.46
C ILE A 50 -13.74 -3.11 3.63
N GLU A 51 -13.95 -4.11 4.48
CA GLU A 51 -14.91 -4.06 5.58
C GLU A 51 -14.56 -2.98 6.60
N GLU A 52 -13.29 -2.95 7.02
CA GLU A 52 -12.76 -1.98 7.97
C GLU A 52 -12.38 -0.65 7.31
N TRP A 53 -12.29 -0.61 5.98
CA TRP A 53 -11.94 0.57 5.19
C TRP A 53 -10.60 1.19 5.59
N ARG A 54 -9.58 0.35 5.74
CA ARG A 54 -8.20 0.75 6.08
C ARG A 54 -7.22 -0.36 5.76
N GLY A 55 -5.98 0.00 5.49
CA GLY A 55 -4.89 -0.96 5.30
C GLY A 55 -3.52 -0.29 5.30
N THR A 56 -2.49 -1.04 5.65
CA THR A 56 -1.08 -0.63 5.43
C THR A 56 -0.64 -1.00 4.01
N CYS A 57 0.65 -0.85 3.68
CA CYS A 57 1.17 -1.13 2.33
C CYS A 57 0.76 -2.52 1.82
N SER A 58 0.97 -3.60 2.56
CA SER A 58 0.58 -4.94 2.08
C SER A 58 -0.93 -5.10 1.94
N GLY A 59 -1.72 -4.75 2.96
CA GLY A 59 -3.19 -4.92 2.89
C GLY A 59 -3.83 -4.15 1.73
N LYS A 60 -3.39 -2.91 1.48
CA LYS A 60 -3.86 -2.12 0.34
C LYS A 60 -3.48 -2.76 -0.99
N HIS A 61 -2.22 -3.19 -1.16
CA HIS A 61 -1.77 -3.75 -2.44
C HIS A 61 -2.31 -5.15 -2.70
N TYR A 62 -2.55 -5.98 -1.68
CA TYR A 62 -3.23 -7.27 -1.86
C TYR A 62 -4.68 -7.08 -2.31
N LEU A 63 -5.39 -6.10 -1.72
CA LEU A 63 -6.72 -5.72 -2.19
C LEU A 63 -6.68 -5.22 -3.64
N LEU A 64 -5.76 -4.30 -3.95
CA LEU A 64 -5.67 -3.75 -5.30
C LEU A 64 -5.31 -4.83 -6.33
N ALA A 65 -4.39 -5.75 -6.01
CA ALA A 65 -3.99 -6.81 -6.91
C ALA A 65 -5.19 -7.64 -7.37
N GLN A 66 -5.95 -8.19 -6.43
CA GLN A 66 -7.12 -9.02 -6.77
C GLN A 66 -8.21 -8.23 -7.50
N VAL A 67 -8.43 -6.96 -7.14
CA VAL A 67 -9.39 -6.10 -7.86
C VAL A 67 -8.94 -5.84 -9.29
N LEU A 68 -7.64 -5.61 -9.53
CA LEU A 68 -7.11 -5.37 -10.87
C LEU A 68 -7.14 -6.63 -11.74
N GLU A 69 -6.86 -7.80 -11.16
CA GLU A 69 -7.00 -9.10 -11.83
C GLU A 69 -8.46 -9.36 -12.27
N GLU A 70 -9.45 -9.08 -11.39
CA GLU A 70 -10.87 -9.17 -11.74
C GLU A 70 -11.29 -8.19 -12.83
N LEU A 71 -10.56 -7.08 -12.99
CA LEU A 71 -10.74 -6.11 -14.06
C LEU A 71 -9.96 -6.46 -15.34
N GLY A 72 -9.23 -7.58 -15.34
CA GLY A 72 -8.54 -8.15 -16.50
C GLY A 72 -7.08 -7.72 -16.64
N ALA A 73 -6.47 -7.11 -15.63
CA ALA A 73 -5.05 -6.77 -15.64
C ALA A 73 -4.18 -7.96 -15.20
N GLY A 74 -2.98 -8.06 -15.77
CA GLY A 74 -1.90 -8.85 -15.18
C GLY A 74 -1.30 -8.12 -13.99
N VAL A 75 -1.07 -8.82 -12.89
CA VAL A 75 -0.52 -8.24 -11.65
C VAL A 75 0.58 -9.13 -11.09
N MET A 76 1.65 -8.50 -10.63
CA MET A 76 2.67 -9.15 -9.78
C MET A 76 2.78 -8.37 -8.48
N VAL A 77 2.70 -9.09 -7.36
CA VAL A 77 2.97 -8.52 -6.04
C VAL A 77 4.47 -8.52 -5.81
N ILE A 78 4.99 -7.35 -5.43
CA ILE A 78 6.42 -7.18 -5.13
C ILE A 78 6.57 -6.80 -3.66
N HIS A 79 7.46 -7.49 -2.97
CA HIS A 79 7.97 -7.06 -1.68
C HIS A 79 9.33 -6.44 -1.83
N ALA A 80 9.67 -5.52 -0.94
CA ALA A 80 10.98 -4.92 -0.94
C ALA A 80 11.43 -4.53 0.46
N THR A 81 12.68 -4.79 0.78
CA THR A 81 13.28 -4.35 2.05
C THR A 81 13.66 -2.88 1.96
N HIS A 82 13.54 -2.19 3.08
CA HIS A 82 14.03 -0.83 3.25
C HIS A 82 14.22 -0.52 4.73
N HIS A 83 14.88 0.60 5.01
CA HIS A 83 14.86 1.19 6.33
C HIS A 83 14.24 2.58 6.30
N PHE A 84 13.48 2.94 7.34
CA PHE A 84 13.18 4.35 7.60
C PHE A 84 14.43 5.04 8.16
N THR A 85 14.87 6.10 7.50
CA THR A 85 15.94 7.00 7.95
C THR A 85 15.48 8.46 7.90
N PRO A 86 16.16 9.38 8.60
CA PRO A 86 15.86 10.81 8.48
C PRO A 86 16.02 11.36 7.05
N GLU A 87 16.90 10.76 6.24
CA GLU A 87 17.20 11.21 4.89
C GLU A 87 16.10 10.83 3.89
N ASN A 88 15.58 9.59 3.97
CA ASN A 88 14.53 9.12 3.07
C ASN A 88 13.11 9.42 3.57
N SER A 89 12.96 9.63 4.87
CA SER A 89 11.68 9.87 5.54
C SER A 89 11.69 11.17 6.35
N PRO A 90 12.09 12.33 5.75
CA PRO A 90 12.18 13.60 6.48
C PRO A 90 10.81 14.15 6.91
N TRP A 91 9.73 13.58 6.40
CA TRP A 91 8.33 13.90 6.68
C TRP A 91 7.80 13.22 7.96
N LEU A 92 8.58 12.33 8.59
CA LEU A 92 8.19 11.71 9.85
C LEU A 92 7.95 12.77 10.95
N PRO A 93 7.02 12.53 11.89
CA PRO A 93 6.89 13.36 13.07
C PRO A 93 8.18 13.30 13.92
N ALA A 94 8.45 14.37 14.66
CA ALA A 94 9.74 14.59 15.32
C ALA A 94 10.20 13.41 16.20
N ASP A 95 9.28 12.78 16.93
CA ASP A 95 9.57 11.63 17.78
C ASP A 95 9.98 10.38 17.00
N LEU A 96 9.36 10.11 15.84
CA LEU A 96 9.76 9.02 14.94
C LEU A 96 11.05 9.34 14.19
N LEU A 97 11.27 10.61 13.84
CA LEU A 97 12.51 11.06 13.20
C LEU A 97 13.73 10.88 14.13
N GLU A 98 13.59 11.22 15.41
CA GLU A 98 14.63 10.97 16.41
C GLU A 98 14.88 9.47 16.62
N GLU A 99 13.85 8.65 16.57
CA GLU A 99 13.98 7.19 16.66
C GLU A 99 14.76 6.61 15.47
N ALA A 100 14.39 7.00 14.24
CA ALA A 100 15.08 6.60 13.01
C ALA A 100 16.53 7.12 12.95
N ARG A 101 16.83 8.27 13.58
CA ARG A 101 18.20 8.79 13.69
C ARG A 101 19.08 7.97 14.62
N ARG A 102 18.52 7.44 15.72
CA ARG A 102 19.27 6.61 16.67
C ARG A 102 19.69 5.28 16.05
N ALA A 103 18.78 4.70 15.27
CA ALA A 103 19.05 3.56 14.42
C ALA A 103 17.99 3.55 13.30
N PRO A 104 18.35 3.29 12.04
CA PRO A 104 17.37 3.04 10.99
C PRO A 104 16.35 1.98 11.43
N VAL A 105 15.08 2.11 11.02
CA VAL A 105 14.03 1.14 11.37
C VAL A 105 13.78 0.24 10.17
N PRO A 106 14.13 -1.07 10.24
CA PRO A 106 13.92 -1.98 9.12
C PRO A 106 12.43 -2.21 8.87
N ASP A 107 12.03 -2.32 7.61
CA ASP A 107 10.68 -2.69 7.22
C ASP A 107 10.64 -3.37 5.83
N VAL A 108 9.52 -4.04 5.54
CA VAL A 108 9.22 -4.63 4.23
C VAL A 108 8.05 -3.89 3.61
N HIS A 109 8.34 -3.20 2.50
CA HIS A 109 7.37 -2.53 1.67
C HIS A 109 6.69 -3.49 0.68
N THR A 110 5.49 -3.14 0.23
CA THR A 110 4.78 -3.89 -0.83
C THR A 110 4.27 -2.91 -1.87
N PHE A 111 4.45 -3.23 -3.14
CA PHE A 111 3.89 -2.52 -4.30
C PHE A 111 3.58 -3.53 -5.42
N LEU A 112 3.02 -3.06 -6.54
CA LEU A 112 2.62 -3.93 -7.65
C LEU A 112 3.39 -3.60 -8.93
N ARG A 113 3.60 -4.62 -9.77
CA ARG A 113 3.78 -4.45 -11.22
C ARG A 113 2.46 -4.80 -11.89
N VAL A 114 2.02 -3.97 -12.83
CA VAL A 114 0.72 -4.10 -13.49
C VAL A 114 0.88 -4.06 -15.00
N GLN A 115 0.10 -4.88 -15.70
CA GLN A 115 -0.03 -4.94 -17.15
C GLN A 115 -1.52 -4.82 -17.51
N LEU A 116 -1.92 -3.78 -18.25
CA LEU A 116 -3.35 -3.56 -18.58
C LEU A 116 -3.82 -4.27 -19.85
N ASP A 117 -2.89 -4.65 -20.71
CA ASP A 117 -3.17 -5.40 -21.93
C ASP A 117 -2.25 -6.62 -21.95
N ALA A 118 -2.83 -7.81 -21.78
CA ALA A 118 -2.10 -9.07 -21.81
C ALA A 118 -1.42 -9.35 -23.16
N MET A 119 -1.80 -8.63 -24.23
CA MET A 119 -1.18 -8.71 -25.55
C MET A 119 0.04 -7.79 -25.70
N ASN A 120 0.32 -6.91 -24.73
CA ASN A 120 1.45 -6.00 -24.71
C ASN A 120 2.35 -6.29 -23.51
N ASP A 121 3.64 -6.59 -23.71
CA ASP A 121 4.59 -6.94 -22.65
C ASP A 121 5.01 -5.74 -21.75
N GLU A 122 4.22 -4.67 -21.71
CA GLU A 122 4.51 -3.47 -20.95
C GLU A 122 3.98 -3.57 -19.50
N TRP A 123 4.92 -3.61 -18.56
CA TRP A 123 4.66 -3.59 -17.13
C TRP A 123 5.05 -2.24 -16.55
N PHE A 124 4.24 -1.72 -15.64
CA PHE A 124 4.55 -0.51 -14.88
C PHE A 124 4.28 -0.70 -13.38
N THR A 125 4.94 0.10 -12.56
CA THR A 125 4.85 0.08 -11.10
C THR A 125 3.60 0.84 -10.66
N VAL A 126 2.85 0.23 -9.74
CA VAL A 126 1.73 0.86 -9.03
C VAL A 126 1.99 0.78 -7.54
N ASP A 127 2.08 1.94 -6.91
CA ASP A 127 2.14 2.09 -5.45
C ASP A 127 1.03 3.02 -4.94
N VAL A 128 0.21 2.51 -4.02
CA VAL A 128 -0.98 3.16 -3.43
C VAL A 128 -0.87 3.31 -1.91
N THR A 129 0.34 3.33 -1.37
CA THR A 129 0.57 3.34 0.09
C THR A 129 -0.03 4.55 0.79
N TRP A 130 0.30 5.75 0.31
CA TRP A 130 -0.06 7.00 0.97
C TRP A 130 -1.35 7.60 0.37
N PRO A 131 -2.37 7.92 1.19
CA PRO A 131 -3.57 8.58 0.71
C PRO A 131 -3.27 10.00 0.21
N LEU A 132 -4.11 10.54 -0.68
CA LEU A 132 -3.85 11.83 -1.35
C LEU A 132 -3.55 12.97 -0.37
N GLY A 133 -4.29 13.04 0.73
CA GLY A 133 -4.13 14.08 1.76
C GLY A 133 -2.74 14.10 2.41
N ALA A 134 -2.01 12.98 2.40
CA ALA A 134 -0.68 12.88 2.99
C ALA A 134 0.36 13.74 2.25
N LYS A 135 0.07 14.17 1.02
CA LYS A 135 0.93 15.07 0.24
C LYS A 135 1.22 16.38 0.99
N ALA A 136 0.24 16.92 1.71
CA ALA A 136 0.40 18.16 2.48
C ALA A 136 1.42 18.04 3.62
N LEU A 137 1.72 16.80 4.04
CA LEU A 137 2.70 16.48 5.08
C LEU A 137 4.08 16.13 4.49
N GLY A 138 4.23 16.15 3.16
CA GLY A 138 5.49 15.85 2.47
C GLY A 138 5.72 14.38 2.14
N LEU A 139 4.72 13.50 2.35
CA LEU A 139 4.84 12.09 1.98
C LEU A 139 4.85 11.91 0.44
N PRO A 140 5.56 10.89 -0.09
CA PRO A 140 5.63 10.62 -1.52
C PRO A 140 4.33 10.01 -2.04
N VAL A 141 3.38 10.86 -2.43
CA VAL A 141 2.05 10.46 -2.89
C VAL A 141 1.96 10.38 -4.41
N ASN A 142 1.37 9.29 -4.93
CA ASN A 142 0.97 9.17 -6.34
C ASN A 142 -0.44 9.77 -6.54
N GLU A 143 -0.53 10.99 -7.09
CA GLU A 143 -1.76 11.79 -7.16
C GLU A 143 -2.76 11.33 -8.22
N GLY A 144 -2.27 10.71 -9.28
CA GLY A 144 -3.08 10.20 -10.37
C GLY A 144 -2.62 8.81 -10.77
N PHE A 145 -3.36 8.23 -11.71
CA PHE A 145 -3.01 6.98 -12.35
C PHE A 145 -2.78 7.27 -13.84
N ASP A 146 -1.57 7.03 -14.31
CA ASP A 146 -1.19 7.07 -15.73
C ASP A 146 -0.39 5.82 -16.05
N HIS A 147 -0.97 4.94 -16.87
CA HIS A 147 -0.38 3.65 -17.24
C HIS A 147 0.91 3.77 -18.07
N LYS A 148 1.30 4.98 -18.47
CA LYS A 148 2.53 5.25 -19.23
C LYS A 148 3.74 5.56 -18.35
N ASN A 149 3.54 5.75 -17.04
CA ASN A 149 4.59 6.15 -16.12
C ASN A 149 4.54 5.28 -14.86
N ASP A 150 5.70 4.83 -14.40
CA ASP A 150 5.82 4.16 -13.11
C ASP A 150 5.38 5.10 -11.98
N HIS A 151 4.57 4.59 -11.04
CA HIS A 151 4.38 5.25 -9.76
C HIS A 151 5.73 5.36 -9.02
N ARG A 152 5.88 6.43 -8.24
CA ARG A 152 6.97 6.52 -7.27
C ARG A 152 6.69 5.52 -6.14
N ILE A 153 7.66 4.67 -5.84
CA ILE A 153 7.58 3.76 -4.69
C ILE A 153 7.65 4.58 -3.40
N ALA A 154 6.82 4.23 -2.43
CA ALA A 154 6.65 4.95 -1.17
C ALA A 154 7.83 4.83 -0.18
N ALA A 155 8.89 4.10 -0.56
CA ALA A 155 10.10 3.83 0.21
C ALA A 155 11.33 3.81 -0.71
N ASP A 156 12.51 4.06 -0.13
CA ASP A 156 13.79 3.90 -0.82
C ASP A 156 14.22 2.43 -0.73
N ILE A 157 14.09 1.70 -1.84
CA ILE A 157 14.22 0.24 -1.88
C ILE A 157 15.69 -0.21 -1.82
N GLU A 158 15.96 -1.22 -0.98
CA GLU A 158 17.28 -1.87 -0.85
C GLU A 158 17.35 -3.18 -1.64
N GLU A 159 16.37 -4.07 -1.44
CA GLU A 159 16.26 -5.35 -2.14
C GLU A 159 14.83 -5.60 -2.61
N ILE A 160 14.68 -6.13 -3.83
CA ILE A 160 13.39 -6.50 -4.42
C ILE A 160 13.21 -8.01 -4.34
N ILE A 161 12.06 -8.43 -3.84
CA ILE A 161 11.63 -9.83 -3.74
C ILE A 161 10.36 -9.97 -4.58
N HIS A 162 10.47 -10.72 -5.67
CA HIS A 162 9.34 -11.11 -6.50
C HIS A 162 8.55 -12.21 -5.78
N VAL A 163 7.23 -12.08 -5.73
CA VAL A 163 6.34 -13.15 -5.29
C VAL A 163 5.97 -13.96 -6.52
N ASP A 164 6.23 -15.27 -6.51
CA ASP A 164 5.84 -16.16 -7.59
C ASP A 164 4.31 -16.33 -7.61
N GLU A 165 3.74 -16.61 -8.78
CA GLU A 165 2.28 -16.72 -8.97
C GLU A 165 1.64 -17.83 -8.10
N GLU A 166 2.43 -18.85 -7.74
CA GLU A 166 1.98 -19.98 -6.92
C GLU A 166 2.09 -19.71 -5.41
N ASP A 167 2.80 -18.66 -4.99
CA ASP A 167 3.06 -18.35 -3.59
C ASP A 167 1.98 -17.45 -2.97
N ASP A 168 1.72 -17.64 -1.67
CA ASP A 168 0.94 -16.67 -0.90
C ASP A 168 1.79 -15.42 -0.61
N PRO A 169 1.45 -14.23 -1.15
CA PRO A 169 2.22 -13.03 -0.93
C PRO A 169 2.28 -12.61 0.54
N GLN A 170 1.33 -13.03 1.39
CA GLN A 170 1.40 -12.80 2.82
C GLN A 170 2.44 -13.70 3.49
N GLU A 171 2.48 -14.99 3.16
CA GLU A 171 3.46 -15.93 3.73
C GLU A 171 4.90 -15.52 3.33
N VAL A 172 5.12 -15.15 2.07
CA VAL A 172 6.42 -14.64 1.60
C VAL A 172 6.82 -13.38 2.38
N LYS A 173 5.88 -12.45 2.60
CA LYS A 173 6.14 -11.23 3.38
C LYS A 173 6.49 -11.52 4.83
N GLU A 174 5.79 -12.47 5.45
CA GLU A 174 6.03 -12.84 6.85
C GLU A 174 7.38 -13.54 7.01
N ALA A 175 7.76 -14.40 6.06
CA ALA A 175 9.10 -14.99 6.02
C ALA A 175 10.19 -13.92 5.85
N LEU A 176 9.98 -12.95 4.97
CA LEU A 176 10.92 -11.85 4.75
C LEU A 176 11.03 -10.93 5.96
N LEU A 177 9.91 -10.57 6.60
CA LEU A 177 9.92 -9.82 7.86
C LEU A 177 10.71 -10.56 8.94
N HIS A 178 10.47 -11.86 9.11
CA HIS A 178 11.21 -12.67 10.08
C HIS A 178 12.71 -12.69 9.79
N ALA A 179 13.10 -12.83 8.51
CA ALA A 179 14.51 -12.91 8.11
C ALA A 179 15.24 -11.55 8.16
N PHE A 180 14.59 -10.48 7.71
CA PHE A 180 15.19 -9.15 7.55
C PHE A 180 15.06 -8.27 8.80
N VAL A 181 13.87 -8.23 9.41
CA VAL A 181 13.61 -7.40 10.59
C VAL A 181 14.08 -8.10 11.87
N GLY A 182 13.99 -9.43 11.93
CA GLY A 182 14.55 -10.23 13.01
C GLY A 182 14.09 -9.82 14.41
N ASP A 183 15.05 -9.54 15.29
CA ASP A 183 14.82 -9.14 16.70
C ASP A 183 14.25 -7.72 16.85
N GLU A 184 14.24 -6.92 15.78
CA GLU A 184 13.65 -5.58 15.76
C GLU A 184 12.14 -5.58 15.50
N ALA A 185 11.49 -6.74 15.35
CA ALA A 185 10.08 -6.84 14.95
C ALA A 185 9.13 -6.03 15.85
N ALA A 186 9.32 -6.09 17.17
CA ALA A 186 8.51 -5.32 18.11
C ALA A 186 8.71 -3.81 17.98
N ARG A 187 9.93 -3.37 17.70
CA ARG A 187 10.28 -1.95 17.48
C ARG A 187 9.65 -1.46 16.17
N ARG A 188 9.84 -2.20 15.08
CA ARG A 188 9.24 -1.94 13.77
C ARG A 188 7.72 -1.84 13.88
N ASP A 189 7.08 -2.74 14.61
CA ASP A 189 5.63 -2.74 14.74
C ASP A 189 5.10 -1.53 15.51
N ALA A 190 5.77 -1.17 16.62
CA ALA A 190 5.44 0.04 17.38
C ALA A 190 5.67 1.32 16.56
N PHE A 191 6.73 1.36 15.74
CA PHE A 191 7.02 2.48 14.84
C PHE A 191 5.90 2.68 13.82
N ILE A 192 5.50 1.61 13.12
CA ILE A 192 4.42 1.65 12.13
C ILE A 192 3.06 2.01 12.75
N GLU A 193 2.78 1.53 13.96
CA GLU A 193 1.55 1.87 14.68
C GLU A 193 1.48 3.36 15.02
N ARG A 194 2.58 3.92 15.55
CA ARG A 194 2.67 5.36 15.84
C ARG A 194 2.62 6.21 14.57
N LEU A 195 3.24 5.77 13.49
CA LEU A 195 3.17 6.44 12.19
C LEU A 195 1.73 6.48 11.66
N SER A 196 1.03 5.34 11.71
CA SER A 196 -0.38 5.21 11.35
C SER A 196 -1.26 6.15 12.18
N ALA A 197 -1.09 6.15 13.50
CA ALA A 197 -1.86 7.00 14.41
C ALA A 197 -1.63 8.49 14.11
N TRP A 198 -0.37 8.92 13.99
CA TRP A 198 -0.03 10.31 13.65
C TRP A 198 -0.65 10.72 12.32
N LEU A 199 -0.49 9.91 11.27
CA LEU A 199 -1.02 10.23 9.95
C LEU A 199 -2.56 10.34 9.98
N GLY A 200 -3.24 9.42 10.67
CA GLY A 200 -4.69 9.48 10.88
C GLY A 200 -5.13 10.77 11.56
N GLU A 201 -4.43 11.20 12.62
CA GLU A 201 -4.71 12.46 13.30
C GLU A 201 -4.50 13.70 12.41
N GLN A 202 -3.44 13.72 11.59
CA GLN A 202 -3.20 14.83 10.68
C GLN A 202 -4.28 14.94 9.59
N LEU A 203 -4.67 13.81 9.00
CA LEU A 203 -5.67 13.78 7.93
C LEU A 203 -7.09 14.08 8.42
N ALA A 204 -7.41 13.80 9.68
CA ALA A 204 -8.70 14.15 10.27
C ALA A 204 -8.85 15.65 10.57
N ARG A 205 -7.74 16.41 10.57
CA ARG A 205 -7.72 17.87 10.84
C ARG A 205 -7.69 18.71 9.57
N ALA A 206 -7.44 18.10 8.42
CA ALA A 206 -7.34 18.74 7.11
C ALA A 206 -8.72 18.90 6.46
#